data_AF-X1K0W9-F1
#
_entry.id   AF-X1K0W9-F1
#
_cell.length_a   1.000
_cell.length_b   1.000
_cell.length_c   1.000
_cell.angle_alpha   90.00
_cell.angle_beta   90.00
_cell.angle_gamma   90.00
#
_symmetry.space_group_name_H-M   'P 1'
#
loop_
_entity.id
_entity.type
_entity.pdbx_description
1 polymer ?
#
loop_
_entity_poly.entity_id
_entity_poly.type
_entity_poly.pdbx_seq_one_letter_code
_entity_poly.pdbx_strand_id
1 'polypeptide(L)'
;ARKGEGPTLIECKTYRWKGHSKSDQNLYRSKEEIRSWKKKCPIKRFKKRLISENTLKEEEIKMIENDAKEVIEKAVDFANNSPEPSVEEIFEGVYS
;
A
#
# COMPACT_ATOMS: atom_id res chain seq x y z
N ALA A 1 -18.88 19.38 2.97
CA ALA A 1 -18.25 19.01 1.67
C ALA A 1 -19.24 18.90 0.50
N ARG A 2 -19.90 17.75 0.23
CA ARG A 2 -20.78 17.59 -0.97
C ARG A 2 -22.06 18.45 -0.94
N LYS A 3 -22.57 18.78 0.24
CA LYS A 3 -23.73 19.67 0.43
C LYS A 3 -23.34 21.16 0.54
N GLY A 4 -22.09 21.52 0.21
CA GLY A 4 -21.62 22.92 0.25
C GLY A 4 -21.13 23.42 1.61
N GLU A 5 -21.15 22.60 2.66
CA GLU A 5 -20.75 22.97 4.03
C GLU A 5 -19.22 23.17 4.25
N GLY A 6 -18.45 23.33 3.18
CA GLY A 6 -17.01 23.56 3.26
C GLY A 6 -16.15 22.31 3.54
N PRO A 7 -14.84 22.51 3.75
CA PRO A 7 -13.84 21.45 3.93
C PRO A 7 -13.84 20.87 5.35
N THR A 8 -13.11 19.76 5.53
CA THR A 8 -12.94 19.09 6.82
C THR A 8 -11.51 18.57 6.93
N LEU A 9 -10.91 18.67 8.12
CA LEU A 9 -9.64 18.03 8.44
C LEU A 9 -9.89 16.64 9.05
N ILE A 10 -9.18 15.63 8.56
CA ILE A 10 -9.24 14.25 9.08
C ILE A 10 -7.81 13.80 9.40
N GLU A 11 -7.57 13.39 10.65
CA GLU A 11 -6.30 12.80 11.07
C GLU A 11 -6.40 11.26 11.12
N CYS A 12 -5.71 10.58 10.20
CA CYS A 12 -5.62 9.13 10.19
C CYS A 12 -4.34 8.66 10.92
N LYS A 13 -4.47 8.26 12.19
CA LYS A 13 -3.34 7.71 12.97
C LYS A 13 -2.94 6.33 12.47
N THR A 14 -1.90 6.30 11.63
CA THR A 14 -1.36 5.08 10.99
C THR A 14 0.12 4.87 11.34
N TYR A 15 0.73 3.82 10.78
CA TYR A 15 2.12 3.47 11.07
C TYR A 15 2.87 2.89 9.87
N ARG A 16 4.03 3.47 9.53
CA ARG A 16 4.94 2.99 8.49
C ARG A 16 5.88 1.92 9.05
N TRP A 17 5.77 0.70 8.54
CA TRP A 17 6.51 -0.46 9.09
C TRP A 17 7.99 -0.51 8.72
N LYS A 18 8.37 0.00 7.54
CA LYS A 18 9.76 0.07 7.05
C LYS A 18 10.38 1.43 7.38
N GLY A 19 11.62 1.70 6.94
CA GLY A 19 12.25 3.03 6.95
C GLY A 19 11.51 4.07 6.08
N HIS A 20 11.93 5.33 6.15
CA HIS A 20 11.34 6.46 5.43
C HIS A 20 11.41 6.25 3.93
N SER A 21 12.52 5.68 3.46
CA SER A 21 12.79 5.34 2.08
C SER A 21 13.48 3.96 2.01
N LYS A 22 13.85 3.53 0.80
CA LYS A 22 14.68 2.33 0.59
C LYS A 22 16.09 2.47 1.21
N SER A 23 16.61 3.69 1.32
CA SER A 23 17.94 3.97 1.87
C SER A 23 17.97 4.17 3.38
N ASP A 24 16.81 4.41 4.01
CA ASP A 24 16.71 4.64 5.44
C ASP A 24 16.77 3.34 6.26
N GLN A 25 17.82 3.21 7.07
CA GLN A 25 18.05 2.09 7.98
C GLN A 25 17.15 2.08 9.22
N ASN A 26 16.41 3.17 9.47
CA ASN A 26 15.44 3.29 10.56
C ASN A 26 16.05 3.20 11.97
N LEU A 27 17.13 3.94 12.22
CA LEU A 27 17.86 3.91 13.50
C LEU A 27 17.18 4.71 14.64
N TYR A 28 16.11 5.45 14.33
CA TYR A 28 15.44 6.37 15.24
C TYR A 28 14.15 5.79 15.88
N ARG A 29 13.85 4.51 15.66
CA ARG A 29 12.67 3.83 16.24
C ARG A 29 13.04 2.47 16.82
N SER A 30 12.41 2.12 17.94
CA SER A 30 12.61 0.81 18.56
C SER A 30 11.92 -0.30 17.76
N LYS A 31 12.46 -1.52 17.84
CA LYS A 31 11.84 -2.69 17.22
C LYS A 31 10.52 -3.03 17.92
N GLU A 32 10.43 -2.74 19.21
CA GLU A 32 9.29 -2.95 20.09
C GLU A 32 8.09 -2.10 19.65
N GLU A 33 8.31 -0.82 19.37
CA GLU A 33 7.28 0.08 18.85
C GLU A 33 6.71 -0.46 17.54
N ILE A 34 7.57 -0.80 16.58
CA ILE A 34 7.17 -1.33 15.27
C ILE A 34 6.38 -2.64 15.43
N ARG A 35 6.84 -3.55 16.30
CA ARG A 35 6.14 -4.81 16.59
C ARG A 35 4.76 -4.55 17.19
N SER A 36 4.63 -3.58 18.09
CA SER A 36 3.34 -3.21 18.68
C SER A 36 2.34 -2.72 17.63
N TRP A 37 2.81 -1.95 16.65
CA TRP A 37 1.97 -1.47 15.54
C TRP A 37 1.66 -2.55 14.50
N LYS A 38 2.56 -3.50 14.25
CA LYS A 38 2.28 -4.65 13.38
C LYS A 38 1.13 -5.52 13.91
N LYS A 39 0.95 -5.59 15.25
CA LYS A 39 -0.23 -6.26 15.85
C LYS A 39 -1.54 -5.56 15.51
N LYS A 40 -1.51 -4.25 15.19
CA LYS A 40 -2.66 -3.43 14.78
C LYS A 40 -2.86 -3.42 13.26
N CYS A 41 -2.29 -4.37 12.52
CA CYS A 41 -2.39 -4.44 11.06
C CYS A 41 -3.85 -4.36 10.57
N PRO A 42 -4.21 -3.36 9.74
CA PRO A 42 -5.58 -3.17 9.29
C PRO A 42 -6.06 -4.33 8.41
N ILE A 43 -5.19 -4.88 7.55
CA ILE A 43 -5.52 -6.03 6.68
C ILE A 43 -5.92 -7.24 7.53
N LYS A 44 -5.10 -7.60 8.54
CA LYS A 44 -5.40 -8.73 9.43
C LYS A 44 -6.67 -8.49 10.26
N ARG A 45 -6.89 -7.26 10.73
CA ARG A 45 -8.09 -6.90 11.49
C ARG A 45 -9.35 -7.00 10.63
N PHE A 46 -9.29 -6.49 9.40
CA PHE A 46 -10.42 -6.53 8.48
C PHE A 46 -10.71 -7.95 8.01
N LYS A 47 -9.67 -8.73 7.67
CA LYS A 47 -9.78 -10.18 7.39
C LYS A 47 -10.57 -10.91 8.47
N LYS A 48 -10.15 -10.78 9.74
CA LYS A 48 -10.82 -11.40 10.88
C LYS A 48 -12.29 -11.01 10.98
N ARG A 49 -12.59 -9.73 10.76
CA ARG A 49 -13.96 -9.20 10.77
C ARG A 49 -14.82 -9.85 9.68
N LEU A 50 -14.33 -9.91 8.45
CA LEU A 50 -15.07 -10.49 7.33
C LEU A 50 -15.38 -11.97 7.54
N ILE A 51 -14.46 -12.73 8.12
CA ILE A 51 -14.70 -14.13 8.47
C ILE A 51 -15.72 -14.24 9.60
N SER A 52 -15.59 -13.43 10.66
CA SER A 52 -16.53 -13.48 11.79
C SER A 52 -17.95 -13.08 11.41
N GLU A 53 -18.10 -12.25 10.39
CA GLU A 53 -19.39 -11.81 9.84
C GLU A 53 -19.91 -12.77 8.75
N ASN A 54 -19.21 -13.88 8.47
CA ASN A 54 -19.50 -14.82 7.37
C ASN A 54 -19.57 -14.14 5.98
N THR A 55 -18.93 -12.97 5.83
CA THR A 55 -18.87 -12.23 4.56
C THR A 55 -17.91 -12.88 3.58
N LEU A 56 -16.80 -13.46 4.06
CA LEU A 56 -15.84 -14.21 3.26
C LEU A 56 -15.35 -15.45 4.01
N LYS A 57 -15.08 -16.51 3.26
CA LYS A 57 -14.41 -17.71 3.71
C LYS A 57 -12.89 -17.58 3.58
N GLU A 58 -12.17 -18.45 4.30
CA GLU A 58 -10.70 -18.42 4.26
C GLU A 58 -10.13 -18.77 2.88
N GLU A 59 -10.83 -19.61 2.12
CA GLU A 59 -10.46 -19.97 0.74
C GLU A 59 -10.55 -18.75 -0.18
N GLU A 60 -11.62 -17.97 -0.08
CA GLU A 60 -11.82 -16.75 -0.89
C GLU A 60 -10.75 -15.70 -0.58
N ILE A 61 -10.37 -15.57 0.70
CA ILE A 61 -9.30 -14.65 1.10
C ILE A 61 -7.95 -15.09 0.53
N LYS A 62 -7.65 -16.40 0.54
CA LYS A 62 -6.43 -16.93 -0.07
C LYS A 62 -6.39 -16.69 -1.58
N MET A 63 -7.54 -16.80 -2.27
CA MET A 63 -7.64 -16.48 -3.69
C MET A 63 -7.28 -15.00 -3.92
N ILE A 64 -7.88 -14.07 -3.19
CA ILE A 64 -7.57 -12.63 -3.29
C ILE A 64 -6.08 -12.35 -3.01
N GLU A 65 -5.49 -13.00 -2.00
CA GLU A 65 -4.06 -12.84 -1.70
C GLU A 65 -3.16 -13.35 -2.83
N ASN A 66 -3.56 -14.42 -3.53
CA ASN A 66 -2.80 -14.95 -4.67
C ASN A 66 -2.98 -14.08 -5.91
N ASP A 67 -4.20 -13.66 -6.22
CA ASP A 67 -4.49 -12.75 -7.34
C ASP A 67 -3.68 -11.45 -7.19
N ALA A 68 -3.63 -10.89 -5.97
CA ALA A 68 -2.83 -9.70 -5.68
C ALA A 68 -1.33 -9.92 -5.92
N LYS A 69 -0.79 -11.10 -5.61
CA LYS A 69 0.62 -11.42 -5.89
C LYS A 69 0.87 -11.52 -7.39
N GLU A 70 0.01 -12.23 -8.11
CA GLU A 70 0.13 -12.41 -9.56
C GLU A 70 0.08 -11.06 -10.29
N VAL A 71 -0.81 -10.14 -9.86
CA VAL A 71 -0.88 -8.78 -10.41
C VAL A 71 0.44 -8.03 -10.18
N ILE A 72 1.03 -8.13 -8.98
CA ILE A 72 2.31 -7.47 -8.68
C ILE A 72 3.46 -8.09 -9.48
N GLU A 73 3.52 -9.41 -9.62
CA GLU A 73 4.53 -10.10 -10.42
C GLU A 73 4.47 -9.64 -11.88
N LYS A 74 3.27 -9.66 -12.49
CA LYS A 74 3.08 -9.16 -13.86
C LYS A 74 3.46 -7.69 -14.01
N ALA A 75 3.16 -6.84 -13.04
CA ALA A 75 3.52 -5.43 -13.08
C ALA A 75 5.03 -5.21 -12.99
N VAL A 76 5.73 -6.00 -12.16
CA VAL A 76 7.19 -5.97 -12.05
C VAL A 76 7.84 -6.47 -13.34
N ASP A 77 7.35 -7.56 -13.92
CA ASP A 77 7.85 -8.09 -15.18
C ASP A 77 7.66 -7.09 -16.33
N PHE A 78 6.49 -6.45 -16.40
CA PHE A 78 6.23 -5.39 -17.37
C PHE A 78 7.21 -4.23 -17.20
N ALA A 79 7.41 -3.74 -15.97
CA ALA A 79 8.31 -2.62 -15.69
C ALA A 79 9.77 -2.94 -16.03
N ASN A 80 10.26 -4.14 -15.71
CA ASN A 80 11.63 -4.55 -15.99
C ASN A 80 11.91 -4.77 -17.48
N ASN A 81 10.88 -5.14 -18.27
CA ASN A 81 11.00 -5.37 -19.70
C ASN A 81 10.58 -4.15 -20.55
N SER A 82 10.15 -3.07 -19.91
CA SER A 82 9.84 -1.82 -20.61
C SER A 82 11.14 -1.17 -21.09
N PRO A 83 11.18 -0.61 -22.31
CA PRO A 83 12.35 0.13 -22.75
C PRO A 83 12.57 1.37 -21.88
N GLU A 84 13.84 1.73 -21.68
CA GLU A 84 14.17 3.04 -21.12
C GLU A 84 13.68 4.15 -22.07
N PRO A 85 13.24 5.30 -21.53
CA PRO A 85 12.81 6.42 -22.35
C PRO A 85 13.99 6.96 -23.18
N SER A 86 13.67 7.48 -24.36
CA SER A 86 14.67 8.13 -25.22
C SER A 86 15.10 9.49 -24.64
N VAL A 87 16.29 9.97 -25.01
CA VAL A 87 16.77 11.30 -24.54
C VAL A 87 15.92 12.42 -25.15
N GLU A 88 15.35 12.18 -26.32
CA GLU A 88 14.46 13.08 -27.05
C GLU A 88 13.18 13.39 -26.26
N GLU A 89 12.71 12.45 -25.43
CA GLU A 89 11.52 12.60 -24.58
C GLU A 89 11.75 13.52 -23.37
N ILE A 90 12.98 13.98 -23.10
CA ILE A 90 13.31 14.77 -21.89
C ILE A 90 12.51 16.06 -21.74
N PHE A 91 12.06 16.66 -22.85
CA PHE A 91 11.29 17.90 -22.86
C PHE A 91 9.78 17.68 -22.98
N GLU A 92 9.32 16.43 -23.10
CA GLU A 92 7.90 16.14 -23.13
C GLU A 92 7.24 16.44 -21.77
N GLY A 93 6.01 16.98 -21.80
CA GLY A 93 5.25 17.36 -20.60
C GLY A 93 5.67 18.68 -19.93
N VAL A 94 6.59 19.45 -20.51
CA VAL A 94 6.95 20.80 -20.03
C VAL A 94 5.83 21.81 -20.30
N TYR A 95 5.18 21.70 -21.45
CA TYR A 95 4.00 22.49 -21.84
C TYR A 95 2.90 21.56 -22.35
N SER A 96 1.64 22.02 -22.31
CA SER A 96 0.43 21.28 -22.71
C SER A 96 0.01 21.54 -24.15
#